data_AF-A0A7I8L486-F1
#
_entry.id   AF-A0A7I8L486-F1
#
_cell.length_a   1.000
_cell.length_b   1.000
_cell.length_c   1.000
_cell.angle_alpha   90.00
_cell.angle_beta   90.00
_cell.angle_gamma   90.00
#
_symmetry.space_group_name_H-M   'P 1'
#
loop_
_entity.id
_entity.type
_entity.pdbx_description
1 polymer ?
#
loop_
_entity_poly.entity_id
_entity_poly.type
_entity_poly.pdbx_seq_one_letter_code
_entity_poly.pdbx_strand_id
1 'polypeptide(L)'
;MAGMSQLISPTLSSPASTACPFQRRRRSQATAPRRPRATRPAVISCESGPSERVDRREVLLGLGGMCAAGGLGVGRRGDALALPIQAPNLSECQTAGTSSGNNCCPPYNATILDYKFTPTGKLRVRRPAHKVDEAYLAKYKKAVELMKALPADDPRSFAQQANVHCAYCDGAYDQVGFPDLELQVHNSWLFFPFHRFYLHFHERILGKLIGDDSFALPFWNWDAPAGMTIPQIFTDPSSSLYDPLRDPAHQPPEVLDMDLGDAAPTPQRQIDLNLSIMYRQMVSNAKTPTLFMGQPYRAGDKTREGGGSMENSPHGPVHVWVGDPRQPNGENMGIFYSAGRDPIFYSHHANVDRMWQVWKKLNPRNVDFTDQDWLDSSFLFYDEDARLVRVKVRDCLEPEMLGFTYQKLDLPWLSKRATPRATPAGESSSTSSSPPSKKKRRAKLLKSAGGAATFPLTLSSLASITLKRPKVSRPQADKDKQEETLVVDGIEFDPTNCVKFDVYVDDTDAGEVKPDDSEFAGSFFNVPHGKGNKKKGKMQAMTTTLRLGITDLLEDLKLDDDDEILVTLIPRKGKGKVKIGGVRIEISS
;
A
#
# COMPACT_ATOMS: atom_id res chain seq x y z
N MET A 1 6.46 57.85 -25.03
CA MET A 1 6.05 59.26 -24.86
C MET A 1 4.94 59.23 -23.81
N ALA A 2 5.19 59.63 -22.55
CA ALA A 2 5.36 61.00 -22.04
C ALA A 2 4.02 61.77 -22.00
N GLY A 3 3.58 62.40 -20.90
CA GLY A 3 4.11 62.47 -19.52
C GLY A 3 3.41 63.56 -18.67
N MET A 4 3.71 63.62 -17.35
CA MET A 4 3.24 64.64 -16.35
C MET A 4 1.75 64.55 -15.93
N SER A 5 1.30 64.80 -14.67
CA SER A 5 1.89 65.25 -13.36
C SER A 5 0.85 64.99 -12.22
N GLN A 6 1.05 65.06 -10.89
CA GLN A 6 2.21 65.29 -9.98
C GLN A 6 1.92 64.85 -8.50
N LEU A 7 2.99 64.71 -7.70
CA LEU A 7 3.21 64.96 -6.24
C LEU A 7 2.06 65.13 -5.22
N ILE A 8 2.20 64.57 -3.98
CA ILE A 8 2.60 65.24 -2.70
C ILE A 8 3.30 64.19 -1.76
N SER A 9 4.16 64.63 -0.81
CA SER A 9 4.94 63.85 0.20
C SER A 9 4.35 64.05 1.65
N PRO A 10 4.93 63.72 2.86
CA PRO A 10 6.38 63.63 3.21
C PRO A 10 6.88 62.65 4.35
N THR A 11 8.21 62.45 4.34
CA THR A 11 9.20 62.33 5.47
C THR A 11 9.21 61.26 6.58
N LEU A 12 10.46 60.91 6.99
CA LEU A 12 10.92 59.91 7.98
C LEU A 12 10.89 60.36 9.45
N SER A 13 11.01 59.40 10.39
CA SER A 13 12.02 59.45 11.49
C SER A 13 12.20 58.11 12.22
N SER A 14 13.40 57.86 12.77
CA SER A 14 13.73 56.77 13.72
C SER A 14 13.95 57.32 15.13
N PRO A 15 13.98 56.49 16.18
CA PRO A 15 15.23 56.34 16.95
C PRO A 15 15.46 54.92 17.56
N ALA A 16 16.48 54.80 18.42
CA ALA A 16 17.15 53.55 18.80
C ALA A 16 16.89 53.04 20.25
N SER A 17 17.60 51.95 20.60
CA SER A 17 17.53 51.10 21.80
C SER A 17 17.87 51.73 23.16
N THR A 18 17.28 51.22 24.26
CA THR A 18 18.01 50.96 25.55
C THR A 18 17.30 50.03 26.57
N ALA A 19 18.04 49.01 27.02
CA ALA A 19 18.19 48.41 28.39
C ALA A 19 17.03 48.09 29.40
N CYS A 20 17.04 46.82 29.85
CA CYS A 20 16.90 46.32 31.25
C CYS A 20 15.52 46.38 32.00
N PRO A 21 15.30 45.63 33.12
CA PRO A 21 16.28 44.94 34.00
C PRO A 21 16.00 43.46 34.41
N PHE A 22 16.92 42.93 35.22
CA PHE A 22 16.94 41.61 35.89
C PHE A 22 15.72 41.30 36.79
N GLN A 23 15.37 40.02 36.90
CA GLN A 23 15.31 39.35 38.22
C GLN A 23 15.51 37.81 38.14
N ARG A 24 16.65 37.33 38.66
CA ARG A 24 16.88 35.90 38.95
C ARG A 24 16.14 35.52 40.23
N ARG A 25 15.24 34.53 40.20
CA ARG A 25 14.82 33.80 41.41
C ARG A 25 15.60 32.49 41.54
N ARG A 26 16.35 32.36 42.64
CA ARG A 26 16.98 31.11 43.09
C ARG A 26 15.90 30.04 43.31
N ARG A 27 16.19 28.79 42.94
CA ARG A 27 15.65 27.63 43.66
C ARG A 27 16.82 26.78 44.15
N SER A 28 16.67 26.30 45.38
CA SER A 28 17.74 25.76 46.23
C SER A 28 18.27 24.40 45.75
N GLN A 29 19.59 24.23 45.78
CA GLN A 29 20.19 22.91 45.87
C GLN A 29 19.78 22.28 47.21
N ALA A 30 19.09 21.15 47.17
CA ALA A 30 18.87 20.31 48.34
C ALA A 30 19.91 19.18 48.33
N THR A 31 20.83 19.21 49.29
CA THR A 31 21.83 18.15 49.49
C THR A 31 21.17 16.90 50.06
N ALA A 32 21.16 15.80 49.30
CA ALA A 32 20.79 14.48 49.81
C ALA A 32 22.01 13.79 50.49
N PRO A 33 21.84 13.08 51.60
CA PRO A 33 22.96 12.53 52.38
C PRO A 33 23.54 11.24 51.80
N ARG A 34 24.87 11.14 51.81
CA ARG A 34 25.59 9.87 51.61
C ARG A 34 25.32 8.89 52.76
N ARG A 35 24.88 7.66 52.46
CA ARG A 35 25.05 6.46 53.31
C ARG A 35 25.23 5.19 52.43
N PRO A 36 25.68 4.05 52.98
CA PRO A 36 26.89 3.43 52.46
C PRO A 36 26.73 2.34 51.38
N ARG A 37 27.85 2.06 50.73
CA ARG A 37 28.11 1.00 49.76
C ARG A 37 27.85 -0.38 50.39
N ALA A 38 26.73 -1.02 50.03
CA ALA A 38 26.45 -2.41 50.37
C ALA A 38 26.84 -3.32 49.20
N THR A 39 27.95 -4.05 49.34
CA THR A 39 28.34 -5.11 48.42
C THR A 39 27.41 -6.32 48.60
N ARG A 40 26.67 -6.69 47.55
CA ARG A 40 26.05 -8.01 47.43
C ARG A 40 26.79 -8.82 46.36
N PRO A 41 27.32 -10.01 46.67
CA PRO A 41 27.87 -10.90 45.66
C PRO A 41 26.73 -11.51 44.84
N ALA A 42 26.89 -11.56 43.52
CA ALA A 42 26.03 -12.37 42.67
C ALA A 42 26.44 -13.84 42.84
N VAL A 43 25.61 -14.63 43.52
CA VAL A 43 25.77 -16.08 43.59
C VAL A 43 25.24 -16.67 42.29
N ILE A 44 26.15 -17.05 41.39
CA ILE A 44 25.83 -17.86 40.23
C ILE A 44 25.88 -19.32 40.69
N SER A 45 24.73 -20.00 40.71
CA SER A 45 24.67 -21.44 40.89
C SER A 45 24.79 -22.11 39.53
N CYS A 46 25.83 -22.92 39.33
CA CYS A 46 25.95 -23.82 38.19
C CYS A 46 25.92 -25.26 38.70
N GLU A 47 24.96 -26.05 38.24
CA GLU A 47 25.05 -27.51 38.32
C GLU A 47 25.80 -28.06 37.09
N SER A 48 26.80 -28.90 37.35
CA SER A 48 27.51 -29.74 36.37
C SER A 48 26.64 -30.92 35.93
N GLY A 49 26.75 -31.52 34.74
CA GLY A 49 27.67 -31.42 33.60
C GLY A 49 27.24 -32.50 32.59
N PRO A 50 28.12 -33.24 31.89
CA PRO A 50 29.49 -32.94 31.47
C PRO A 50 29.62 -32.93 29.92
N SER A 51 30.57 -32.15 29.38
CA SER A 51 31.20 -32.48 28.10
C SER A 51 32.66 -32.04 28.09
N GLU A 52 33.45 -32.66 27.22
CA GLU A 52 34.89 -32.79 27.42
C GLU A 52 35.68 -31.53 27.10
N ARG A 53 36.78 -31.33 27.84
CA ARG A 53 37.76 -30.27 27.58
C ARG A 53 38.71 -30.69 26.46
N VAL A 54 38.92 -29.79 25.50
CA VAL A 54 40.29 -29.42 25.08
C VAL A 54 40.36 -27.90 24.96
N ASP A 55 41.41 -27.29 25.49
CA ASP A 55 41.65 -25.84 25.51
C ASP A 55 43.07 -25.56 24.96
N ARG A 56 43.28 -24.34 24.44
CA ARG A 56 44.55 -23.61 24.22
C ARG A 56 45.35 -23.71 22.91
N ARG A 57 45.30 -22.55 22.23
CA ARG A 57 46.43 -21.65 21.83
C ARG A 57 47.18 -21.85 20.49
N GLU A 58 47.16 -20.74 19.75
CA GLU A 58 48.19 -20.13 18.86
C GLU A 58 48.92 -20.97 17.80
N VAL A 59 48.75 -20.54 16.53
CA VAL A 59 49.86 -20.24 15.59
C VAL A 59 49.46 -19.03 14.72
N LEU A 60 50.43 -18.17 14.37
CA LEU A 60 50.29 -16.96 13.54
C LEU A 60 50.47 -17.20 12.03
N LEU A 61 49.85 -16.32 11.23
CA LEU A 61 50.25 -15.83 9.89
C LEU A 61 50.81 -16.82 8.84
N GLY A 62 50.07 -16.97 7.74
CA GLY A 62 50.55 -17.54 6.47
C GLY A 62 49.87 -16.90 5.26
N LEU A 63 50.65 -16.53 4.23
CA LEU A 63 50.20 -15.84 3.02
C LEU A 63 49.40 -16.76 2.05
N GLY A 64 48.67 -16.12 1.12
CA GLY A 64 48.40 -16.69 -0.20
C GLY A 64 46.92 -16.76 -0.56
N GLY A 65 46.48 -15.89 -1.47
CA GLY A 65 45.15 -16.00 -2.05
C GLY A 65 45.11 -16.97 -3.23
N MET A 66 43.97 -17.62 -3.44
CA MET A 66 43.44 -17.94 -4.78
C MET A 66 41.95 -18.27 -4.70
N CYS A 67 41.28 -18.17 -5.84
CA CYS A 67 39.84 -18.23 -6.01
C CYS A 67 39.15 -19.43 -5.33
N ALA A 68 38.03 -19.17 -4.65
CA ALA A 68 37.07 -20.20 -4.26
C ALA A 68 35.70 -19.87 -4.86
N ALA A 69 35.33 -20.59 -5.93
CA ALA A 69 33.92 -20.76 -6.26
C ALA A 69 33.29 -21.61 -5.16
N GLY A 70 32.37 -21.04 -4.40
CA GLY A 70 31.73 -21.70 -3.26
C GLY A 70 30.21 -21.64 -3.40
N GLY A 71 29.58 -22.78 -3.71
CA GLY A 71 28.13 -22.91 -3.55
C GLY A 71 27.77 -22.72 -2.08
N LEU A 72 26.86 -21.78 -1.80
CA LEU A 72 26.45 -21.50 -0.43
C LEU A 72 25.69 -22.69 0.14
N GLY A 73 26.25 -23.26 1.21
CA GLY A 73 25.68 -24.42 1.88
C GLY A 73 24.36 -24.10 2.57
N VAL A 74 23.46 -25.08 2.58
CA VAL A 74 22.21 -25.02 3.34
C VAL A 74 22.54 -24.99 4.84
N GLY A 75 22.49 -23.80 5.42
CA GLY A 75 22.76 -23.58 6.84
C GLY A 75 21.75 -24.33 7.72
N ARG A 76 22.26 -25.08 8.70
CA ARG A 76 21.43 -25.62 9.79
C ARG A 76 20.80 -24.44 10.57
N ARG A 77 19.55 -24.61 11.01
CA ARG A 77 18.86 -23.70 11.94
C ARG A 77 19.77 -23.35 13.13
N GLY A 78 20.14 -22.08 13.26
CA GLY A 78 21.04 -21.61 14.33
C GLY A 78 21.16 -20.09 14.37
N ASP A 79 21.53 -19.46 13.25
CA ASP A 79 21.76 -18.02 13.15
C ASP A 79 20.73 -17.33 12.23
N ALA A 80 20.31 -16.12 12.60
CA ALA A 80 19.37 -15.31 11.84
C ALA A 80 20.04 -14.67 10.63
N LEU A 81 20.18 -15.45 9.55
CA LEU A 81 20.57 -14.93 8.23
C LEU A 81 19.47 -14.00 7.72
N ALA A 82 19.85 -12.78 7.32
CA ALA A 82 18.98 -11.86 6.59
C ALA A 82 18.59 -12.50 5.24
N LEU A 83 17.31 -12.40 4.87
CA LEU A 83 16.73 -12.95 3.65
C LEU A 83 15.95 -11.88 2.85
N PRO A 84 16.58 -10.73 2.49
CA PRO A 84 15.97 -9.75 1.61
C PRO A 84 15.62 -10.36 0.25
N ILE A 85 14.47 -9.98 -0.32
CA ILE A 85 14.09 -10.37 -1.68
C ILE A 85 15.11 -9.81 -2.67
N GLN A 86 15.82 -10.70 -3.37
CA GLN A 86 16.82 -10.31 -4.36
C GLN A 86 16.20 -10.06 -5.73
N ALA A 87 16.75 -9.08 -6.45
CA ALA A 87 16.31 -8.82 -7.81
C ALA A 87 16.52 -10.06 -8.70
N PRO A 88 15.54 -10.41 -9.55
CA PRO A 88 15.45 -11.72 -10.18
C PRO A 88 16.54 -11.97 -11.22
N ASN A 89 16.81 -13.24 -11.53
CA ASN A 89 17.65 -13.58 -12.68
C ASN A 89 16.84 -13.49 -13.98
N LEU A 90 17.03 -12.41 -14.74
CA LEU A 90 16.29 -12.20 -15.99
C LEU A 90 16.62 -13.23 -17.08
N SER A 91 17.76 -13.94 -17.01
CA SER A 91 18.06 -15.05 -17.94
C SER A 91 17.22 -16.30 -17.68
N GLU A 92 16.62 -16.41 -16.48
CA GLU A 92 15.73 -17.50 -16.06
C GLU A 92 14.25 -17.08 -16.13
N CYS A 93 13.95 -15.96 -16.81
CA CYS A 93 12.59 -15.50 -17.01
C CYS A 93 11.74 -16.52 -17.77
N GLN A 94 10.53 -16.75 -17.29
CA GLN A 94 9.59 -17.73 -17.81
C GLN A 94 8.32 -17.05 -18.32
N THR A 95 7.60 -17.70 -19.24
CA THR A 95 6.29 -17.23 -19.70
C THR A 95 5.35 -17.07 -18.51
N ALA A 96 4.70 -15.90 -18.38
CA ALA A 96 3.85 -15.59 -17.26
C ALA A 96 2.70 -16.61 -17.10
N GLY A 97 2.26 -16.82 -15.85
CA GLY A 97 1.21 -17.76 -15.47
C GLY A 97 -0.20 -17.43 -15.96
N THR A 98 -0.34 -16.55 -16.96
CA THR A 98 -1.65 -16.10 -17.46
C THR A 98 -2.36 -17.18 -18.27
N SER A 99 -3.69 -17.09 -18.31
CA SER A 99 -4.57 -17.89 -19.19
C SER A 99 -4.17 -17.76 -20.67
N SER A 100 -3.72 -16.58 -21.06
CA SER A 100 -3.24 -16.21 -22.40
C SER A 100 -1.78 -16.62 -22.70
N GLY A 101 -1.00 -17.04 -21.70
CA GLY A 101 0.40 -17.44 -21.88
C GLY A 101 1.31 -16.31 -22.40
N ASN A 102 1.13 -15.08 -21.88
CA ASN A 102 1.93 -13.93 -22.33
C ASN A 102 3.41 -14.14 -22.03
N ASN A 103 4.27 -13.97 -23.04
CA ASN A 103 5.69 -13.79 -22.81
C ASN A 103 5.95 -12.33 -22.41
N CYS A 104 6.16 -12.11 -21.11
CA CYS A 104 6.47 -10.81 -20.54
C CYS A 104 7.97 -10.64 -20.23
N CYS A 105 8.82 -11.55 -20.73
CA CYS A 105 10.24 -11.49 -20.44
C CYS A 105 10.91 -10.30 -21.16
N PRO A 106 11.73 -9.51 -20.44
CA PRO A 106 12.46 -8.41 -21.05
C PRO A 106 13.54 -8.92 -22.00
N PRO A 107 13.99 -8.10 -22.97
CA PRO A 107 15.17 -8.42 -23.77
C PRO A 107 16.38 -8.50 -22.84
N TYR A 108 17.14 -9.59 -22.87
CA TYR A 108 18.25 -9.83 -21.94
C TYR A 108 19.54 -10.24 -22.64
N ASN A 109 20.52 -9.34 -22.64
CA ASN A 109 21.92 -9.55 -23.02
C ASN A 109 22.88 -8.62 -22.25
N ALA A 110 22.38 -7.92 -21.22
CA ALA A 110 23.00 -6.72 -20.67
C ALA A 110 23.80 -6.98 -19.39
N THR A 111 24.83 -6.14 -19.16
CA THR A 111 25.51 -6.05 -17.86
C THR A 111 24.62 -5.33 -16.85
N ILE A 112 24.50 -5.87 -15.64
CA ILE A 112 23.78 -5.24 -14.53
C ILE A 112 24.66 -4.18 -13.89
N LEU A 113 24.14 -2.96 -13.75
CA LEU A 113 24.76 -1.85 -13.02
C LEU A 113 24.02 -1.64 -11.70
N ASP A 114 24.72 -1.30 -10.61
CA ASP A 114 24.05 -0.82 -9.40
C ASP A 114 23.62 0.64 -9.55
N TYR A 115 22.42 0.97 -9.07
CA TYR A 115 21.86 2.32 -9.11
C TYR A 115 22.76 3.31 -8.37
N LYS A 116 22.97 4.47 -8.99
CA LYS A 116 23.75 5.56 -8.40
C LYS A 116 22.87 6.81 -8.33
N PHE A 117 22.59 7.23 -7.10
CA PHE A 117 21.94 8.50 -6.86
C PHE A 117 22.72 9.63 -7.52
N THR A 118 22.06 10.35 -8.43
CA THR A 118 22.61 11.53 -9.10
C THR A 118 21.74 12.72 -8.69
N PRO A 119 22.18 13.57 -7.73
CA PRO A 119 21.38 14.68 -7.25
C PRO A 119 21.11 15.70 -8.36
N THR A 120 19.85 15.74 -8.82
CA THR A 120 19.38 16.73 -9.79
C THR A 120 19.07 18.05 -9.09
N GLY A 121 19.71 19.15 -9.52
CA GLY A 121 19.55 20.47 -8.87
C GLY A 121 18.13 21.06 -8.89
N LYS A 122 17.26 20.60 -9.82
CA LYS A 122 15.85 20.99 -9.89
C LYS A 122 14.99 19.73 -9.91
N LEU A 123 14.09 19.60 -8.93
CA LEU A 123 13.15 18.49 -8.84
C LEU A 123 12.10 18.56 -9.96
N ARG A 124 11.79 17.40 -10.54
CA ARG A 124 10.63 17.20 -11.41
C ARG A 124 9.37 17.23 -10.54
N VAL A 125 8.34 17.99 -10.92
CA VAL A 125 7.13 18.17 -10.10
C VAL A 125 5.95 17.49 -10.78
N ARG A 126 5.55 16.33 -10.27
CA ARG A 126 4.35 15.62 -10.73
C ARG A 126 3.10 16.45 -10.40
N ARG A 127 2.16 16.56 -11.35
CA ARG A 127 0.98 17.45 -11.28
C ARG A 127 -0.34 16.68 -11.43
N PRO A 128 -1.48 17.21 -10.97
CA PRO A 128 -2.78 16.54 -11.13
C PRO A 128 -3.17 16.45 -12.60
N ALA A 129 -3.50 15.26 -13.08
CA ALA A 129 -3.83 15.00 -14.48
C ALA A 129 -5.00 15.86 -15.03
N HIS A 130 -5.93 16.28 -14.16
CA HIS A 130 -7.05 17.16 -14.51
C HIS A 130 -6.72 18.67 -14.50
N LYS A 131 -5.47 19.06 -14.21
CA LYS A 131 -4.99 20.46 -14.13
C LYS A 131 -3.77 20.74 -15.01
N VAL A 132 -3.43 19.84 -15.94
CA VAL A 132 -2.32 20.07 -16.86
C VAL A 132 -2.75 20.98 -18.01
N ASP A 133 -1.82 21.82 -18.49
CA ASP A 133 -2.04 22.72 -19.61
C ASP A 133 -1.83 22.02 -20.97
N GLU A 134 -2.22 22.69 -22.06
CA GLU A 134 -2.13 22.16 -23.43
C GLU A 134 -0.68 21.86 -23.86
N ALA A 135 0.29 22.66 -23.40
CA ALA A 135 1.70 22.45 -23.70
C ALA A 135 2.26 21.21 -22.99
N TYR A 136 1.87 20.99 -21.74
CA TYR A 136 2.13 19.74 -21.02
C TYR A 136 1.48 18.55 -21.72
N LEU A 137 0.21 18.67 -22.12
CA LEU A 137 -0.51 17.60 -22.81
C LEU A 137 0.17 17.24 -24.13
N ALA A 138 0.57 18.22 -24.93
CA ALA A 138 1.27 18.02 -26.19
C ALA A 138 2.60 17.24 -25.99
N LYS A 139 3.41 17.63 -25.00
CA LYS A 139 4.67 16.91 -24.73
C LYS A 139 4.45 15.50 -24.17
N TYR A 140 3.43 15.28 -23.33
CA TYR A 140 3.13 13.94 -22.82
C TYR A 140 2.59 13.02 -23.92
N LYS A 141 1.68 13.53 -24.77
CA LYS A 141 1.25 12.84 -25.99
C LYS A 141 2.46 12.47 -26.85
N LYS A 142 3.40 13.40 -27.08
CA LYS A 142 4.60 13.12 -27.90
C LYS A 142 5.53 12.08 -27.27
N ALA A 143 5.74 12.12 -25.96
CA ALA A 143 6.59 11.15 -25.26
C ALA A 143 6.03 9.72 -25.36
N VAL A 144 4.72 9.54 -25.16
CA VAL A 144 4.07 8.22 -25.27
C VAL A 144 3.97 7.76 -26.74
N GLU A 145 3.78 8.68 -27.69
CA GLU A 145 3.85 8.40 -29.13
C GLU A 145 5.22 7.83 -29.52
N LEU A 146 6.32 8.50 -29.12
CA LEU A 146 7.67 8.04 -29.37
C LEU A 146 7.98 6.72 -28.65
N MET A 147 7.52 6.54 -27.41
CA MET A 147 7.69 5.29 -26.66
C MET A 147 6.94 4.12 -27.29
N LYS A 148 5.76 4.36 -27.90
CA LYS A 148 5.01 3.37 -28.68
C LYS A 148 5.62 3.08 -30.06
N ALA A 149 6.44 3.99 -30.59
CA ALA A 149 7.13 3.85 -31.88
C ALA A 149 8.53 3.18 -31.79
N LEU A 150 9.02 2.91 -30.57
CA LEU A 150 10.27 2.17 -30.38
C LEU A 150 10.16 0.70 -30.85
N PRO A 151 11.28 0.07 -31.26
CA PRO A 151 11.32 -1.36 -31.57
C PRO A 151 10.81 -2.23 -30.41
N ALA A 152 10.17 -3.36 -30.72
CA ALA A 152 9.59 -4.26 -29.71
C ALA A 152 10.64 -4.94 -28.81
N ASP A 153 11.90 -4.99 -29.25
CA ASP A 153 13.06 -5.46 -28.52
C ASP A 153 13.83 -4.34 -27.79
N ASP A 154 13.43 -3.07 -27.91
CA ASP A 154 13.94 -2.00 -27.06
C ASP A 154 13.24 -2.09 -25.68
N PRO A 155 13.97 -2.28 -24.56
CA PRO A 155 13.38 -2.41 -23.23
C PRO A 155 12.65 -1.13 -22.75
N ARG A 156 12.85 0.00 -23.43
CA ARG A 156 12.18 1.28 -23.18
C ARG A 156 10.88 1.43 -23.97
N SER A 157 10.60 0.54 -24.93
CA SER A 157 9.35 0.55 -25.69
C SER A 157 8.14 0.40 -24.78
N PHE A 158 7.02 0.99 -25.18
CA PHE A 158 5.81 1.01 -24.35
C PHE A 158 5.29 -0.41 -24.03
N ALA A 159 5.47 -1.35 -24.97
CA ALA A 159 5.17 -2.77 -24.75
C ALA A 159 6.09 -3.41 -23.71
N GLN A 160 7.41 -3.15 -23.76
CA GLN A 160 8.34 -3.71 -22.78
C GLN A 160 8.18 -3.07 -21.39
N GLN A 161 7.85 -1.78 -21.33
CA GLN A 161 7.47 -1.12 -20.08
C GLN A 161 6.24 -1.81 -19.46
N ALA A 162 5.17 -2.02 -20.23
CA ALA A 162 4.00 -2.78 -19.76
C ALA A 162 4.35 -4.22 -19.30
N ASN A 163 5.28 -4.88 -20.00
CA ASN A 163 5.76 -6.22 -19.63
C ASN A 163 6.52 -6.25 -18.30
N VAL A 164 7.15 -5.16 -17.85
CA VAL A 164 7.77 -5.08 -16.52
C VAL A 164 6.73 -5.40 -15.44
N HIS A 165 5.55 -4.77 -15.50
CA HIS A 165 4.48 -5.06 -14.56
C HIS A 165 4.05 -6.53 -14.62
N CYS A 166 3.73 -7.04 -15.81
CA CYS A 166 3.38 -8.45 -15.99
C CYS A 166 4.42 -9.42 -15.41
N ALA A 167 5.72 -9.18 -15.64
CA ALA A 167 6.75 -10.12 -15.24
C ALA A 167 6.90 -10.22 -13.71
N TYR A 168 6.84 -9.10 -13.00
CA TYR A 168 6.89 -9.05 -11.53
C TYR A 168 5.57 -9.42 -10.83
N CYS A 169 4.44 -9.42 -11.56
CA CYS A 169 3.10 -9.58 -10.99
C CYS A 169 2.38 -10.88 -11.39
N ASP A 170 2.83 -11.57 -12.44
CA ASP A 170 2.17 -12.77 -12.99
C ASP A 170 3.11 -14.00 -13.06
N GLY A 171 4.14 -14.04 -12.22
CA GLY A 171 4.96 -15.24 -11.97
C GLY A 171 5.98 -15.57 -13.07
N ALA A 172 6.55 -14.55 -13.74
CA ALA A 172 7.62 -14.76 -14.73
C ALA A 172 9.01 -14.96 -14.10
N TYR A 173 9.16 -14.67 -12.80
CA TYR A 173 10.42 -14.80 -12.06
C TYR A 173 10.24 -15.66 -10.81
N ASP A 174 11.20 -16.55 -10.56
CA ASP A 174 11.37 -17.23 -9.28
C ASP A 174 12.27 -16.38 -8.35
N GLN A 175 12.19 -16.61 -7.04
CA GLN A 175 13.05 -15.98 -6.05
C GLN A 175 14.48 -16.56 -6.12
N VAL A 176 15.49 -15.69 -6.13
CA VAL A 176 16.89 -16.11 -6.18
C VAL A 176 17.23 -16.99 -4.97
N GLY A 177 17.73 -18.20 -5.23
CA GLY A 177 18.03 -19.21 -4.21
C GLY A 177 16.87 -20.13 -3.83
N PHE A 178 15.65 -19.85 -4.32
CA PHE A 178 14.44 -20.62 -4.06
C PHE A 178 13.71 -20.95 -5.39
N PRO A 179 14.23 -21.90 -6.19
CA PRO A 179 13.61 -22.27 -7.46
C PRO A 179 12.19 -22.84 -7.26
N ASP A 180 11.31 -22.63 -8.25
CA ASP A 180 9.87 -22.92 -8.20
C ASP A 180 9.10 -22.19 -7.06
N LEU A 181 9.69 -21.15 -6.46
CA LEU A 181 8.98 -20.22 -5.58
C LEU A 181 8.96 -18.83 -6.23
N GLU A 182 7.78 -18.40 -6.67
CA GLU A 182 7.62 -17.14 -7.41
C GLU A 182 8.01 -15.90 -6.60
N LEU A 183 8.65 -14.96 -7.30
CA LEU A 183 8.78 -13.58 -6.86
C LEU A 183 7.48 -12.84 -7.15
N GLN A 184 6.99 -12.08 -6.18
CA GLN A 184 5.78 -11.30 -6.32
C GLN A 184 5.85 -10.02 -5.49
N VAL A 185 5.59 -8.88 -6.13
CA VAL A 185 5.67 -7.56 -5.50
C VAL A 185 4.35 -7.12 -4.85
N HIS A 186 3.22 -7.66 -5.31
CA HIS A 186 1.89 -7.40 -4.75
C HIS A 186 1.55 -8.25 -3.53
N ASN A 187 0.66 -7.74 -2.68
CA ASN A 187 0.24 -8.25 -1.37
C ASN A 187 1.38 -8.34 -0.35
N SER A 188 2.25 -7.33 -0.33
CA SER A 188 3.40 -7.25 0.58
C SER A 188 3.94 -5.83 0.74
N TRP A 189 4.84 -5.64 1.73
CA TRP A 189 5.62 -4.42 1.92
C TRP A 189 6.46 -3.94 0.71
N LEU A 190 6.60 -4.75 -0.35
CA LEU A 190 7.34 -4.39 -1.56
C LEU A 190 6.49 -3.57 -2.55
N PHE A 191 5.17 -3.55 -2.38
CA PHE A 191 4.22 -2.88 -3.29
C PHE A 191 4.62 -1.44 -3.60
N PHE A 192 4.78 -0.61 -2.56
CA PHE A 192 5.14 0.81 -2.71
C PHE A 192 6.52 1.06 -3.33
N PRO A 193 7.64 0.50 -2.81
CA PRO A 193 8.96 0.81 -3.36
C PRO A 193 9.19 0.25 -4.77
N PHE A 194 8.58 -0.91 -5.12
CA PHE A 194 8.62 -1.42 -6.49
C PHE A 194 7.97 -0.43 -7.48
N HIS A 195 6.73 -0.01 -7.22
CA HIS A 195 6.00 0.90 -8.10
C HIS A 195 6.66 2.29 -8.18
N ARG A 196 7.25 2.79 -7.08
CA ARG A 196 8.04 4.04 -7.11
C ARG A 196 9.23 3.95 -8.08
N PHE A 197 10.00 2.87 -8.07
CA PHE A 197 11.11 2.70 -9.03
C PHE A 197 10.63 2.47 -10.46
N TYR A 198 9.56 1.70 -10.65
CA TYR A 198 8.96 1.48 -11.97
C TYR A 198 8.54 2.82 -12.61
N LEU A 199 7.83 3.67 -11.87
CA LEU A 199 7.47 5.03 -12.30
C LEU A 199 8.70 5.94 -12.50
N HIS A 200 9.76 5.78 -11.70
CA HIS A 200 10.99 6.57 -11.82
C HIS A 200 11.65 6.35 -13.19
N PHE A 201 11.89 5.11 -13.59
CA PHE A 201 12.50 4.82 -14.89
C PHE A 201 11.55 5.14 -16.04
N HIS A 202 10.26 4.82 -15.92
CA HIS A 202 9.27 5.18 -16.93
C HIS A 202 9.21 6.69 -17.20
N GLU A 203 9.20 7.52 -16.15
CA GLU A 203 9.24 8.99 -16.25
C GLU A 203 10.53 9.48 -16.95
N ARG A 204 11.68 8.91 -16.61
CA ARG A 204 12.98 9.25 -17.22
C ARG A 204 13.04 8.86 -18.69
N ILE A 205 12.54 7.68 -19.05
CA ILE A 205 12.45 7.23 -20.45
C ILE A 205 11.58 8.19 -21.26
N LEU A 206 10.40 8.56 -20.76
CA LEU A 206 9.53 9.54 -21.43
C LEU A 206 10.23 10.88 -21.63
N GLY A 207 10.89 11.42 -20.61
CA GLY A 207 11.66 12.66 -20.71
C GLY A 207 12.80 12.58 -21.73
N LYS A 208 13.58 11.50 -21.71
CA LYS A 208 14.69 11.25 -22.65
C LYS A 208 14.21 11.23 -24.10
N LEU A 209 13.07 10.61 -24.39
CA LEU A 209 12.54 10.48 -25.75
C LEU A 209 12.14 11.83 -26.36
N ILE A 210 11.74 12.82 -25.56
CA ILE A 210 11.42 14.19 -26.01
C ILE A 210 12.53 15.21 -25.75
N GLY A 211 13.66 14.82 -25.17
CA GLY A 211 14.74 15.73 -24.79
C GLY A 211 14.39 16.68 -23.63
N ASP A 212 13.47 16.29 -22.75
CA ASP A 212 13.03 17.08 -21.58
C ASP A 212 13.32 16.34 -20.27
N ASP A 213 14.52 16.52 -19.73
CA ASP A 213 14.92 16.00 -18.41
C ASP A 213 14.08 16.59 -17.24
N SER A 214 13.22 17.58 -17.50
CA SER A 214 12.27 18.13 -16.53
C SER A 214 10.86 17.54 -16.64
N PHE A 215 10.63 16.60 -17.57
CA PHE A 215 9.36 15.90 -17.73
C PHE A 215 8.98 15.15 -16.45
N ALA A 216 7.82 15.46 -15.88
CA ALA A 216 7.27 14.78 -14.72
C ALA A 216 5.95 14.12 -15.11
N LEU A 217 5.70 12.88 -14.66
CA LEU A 217 4.43 12.20 -14.88
C LEU A 217 3.26 12.97 -14.21
N PRO A 218 2.05 12.91 -14.79
CA PRO A 218 0.88 13.40 -14.09
C PRO A 218 0.42 12.34 -13.06
N PHE A 219 -0.33 12.76 -12.06
CA PHE A 219 -1.01 11.83 -11.14
C PHE A 219 -2.51 11.98 -11.24
N TRP A 220 -3.22 10.86 -11.27
CA TRP A 220 -4.68 10.84 -11.24
C TRP A 220 -5.14 11.10 -9.80
N ASN A 221 -5.47 12.36 -9.53
CA ASN A 221 -5.86 12.86 -8.21
C ASN A 221 -7.30 12.44 -7.83
N TRP A 222 -7.56 11.13 -7.76
CA TRP A 222 -8.84 10.56 -7.36
C TRP A 222 -9.20 10.82 -5.90
N ASP A 223 -8.23 11.22 -5.06
CA ASP A 223 -8.47 11.61 -3.66
C ASP A 223 -9.05 13.02 -3.48
N ALA A 224 -9.35 13.76 -4.57
CA ALA A 224 -10.16 14.98 -4.47
C ALA A 224 -11.26 15.03 -5.55
N PRO A 225 -12.43 15.65 -5.28
CA PRO A 225 -13.61 15.56 -6.15
C PRO A 225 -13.35 15.89 -7.62
N ALA A 226 -12.58 16.95 -7.90
CA ALA A 226 -12.27 17.40 -9.27
C ALA A 226 -11.39 16.43 -10.08
N GLY A 227 -10.83 15.40 -9.45
CA GLY A 227 -10.05 14.34 -10.10
C GLY A 227 -10.64 12.95 -9.95
N MET A 228 -11.88 12.79 -9.48
CA MET A 228 -12.53 11.47 -9.31
C MET A 228 -13.08 10.86 -10.60
N THR A 229 -13.12 11.59 -11.71
CA THR A 229 -13.45 11.03 -13.04
C THR A 229 -12.16 10.62 -13.78
N ILE A 230 -12.26 9.83 -14.85
CA ILE A 230 -11.13 9.60 -15.77
C ILE A 230 -10.64 10.97 -16.29
N PRO A 231 -9.35 11.33 -16.13
CA PRO A 231 -8.88 12.64 -16.58
C PRO A 231 -8.98 12.78 -18.10
N GLN A 232 -9.54 13.90 -18.58
CA GLN A 232 -9.85 14.13 -20.01
C GLN A 232 -8.63 14.03 -20.96
N ILE A 233 -7.40 14.10 -20.44
CA ILE A 233 -6.18 13.85 -21.24
C ILE A 233 -6.10 12.42 -21.81
N PHE A 234 -6.84 11.48 -21.23
CA PHE A 234 -6.86 10.07 -21.62
C PHE A 234 -8.06 9.68 -22.49
N THR A 235 -9.08 10.53 -22.69
CA THR A 235 -10.38 10.17 -23.29
C THR A 235 -10.46 10.36 -24.81
N ASP A 236 -9.62 11.22 -25.39
CA ASP A 236 -9.54 11.51 -26.82
C ASP A 236 -9.02 10.30 -27.63
N PRO A 237 -9.85 9.65 -28.49
CA PRO A 237 -9.45 8.44 -29.22
C PRO A 237 -8.32 8.62 -30.24
N SER A 238 -7.97 9.87 -30.59
CA SER A 238 -6.82 10.19 -31.45
C SER A 238 -5.50 10.35 -30.65
N SER A 239 -5.59 10.36 -29.33
CA SER A 239 -4.46 10.55 -28.41
C SER A 239 -3.60 9.28 -28.30
N SER A 240 -2.27 9.45 -28.28
CA SER A 240 -1.34 8.39 -27.86
C SER A 240 -1.55 7.95 -26.40
N LEU A 241 -2.26 8.74 -25.58
CA LEU A 241 -2.65 8.44 -24.19
C LEU A 241 -3.96 7.64 -24.09
N TYR A 242 -4.67 7.43 -25.20
CA TYR A 242 -5.92 6.67 -25.22
C TYR A 242 -5.67 5.16 -25.15
N ASP A 243 -6.65 4.46 -24.60
CA ASP A 243 -6.76 3.01 -24.61
C ASP A 243 -8.24 2.66 -24.87
N PRO A 244 -8.57 1.87 -25.92
CA PRO A 244 -9.94 1.41 -26.17
C PRO A 244 -10.42 0.34 -25.17
N LEU A 245 -9.52 -0.29 -24.41
CA LEU A 245 -9.83 -1.37 -23.47
C LEU A 245 -10.04 -0.82 -22.05
N ARG A 246 -10.98 0.13 -21.95
CA ARG A 246 -11.54 0.65 -20.71
C ARG A 246 -13.05 0.44 -20.67
N ASP A 247 -13.65 0.41 -19.48
CA ASP A 247 -15.10 0.30 -19.34
C ASP A 247 -15.79 1.51 -20.04
N PRO A 248 -16.68 1.27 -21.03
CA PRO A 248 -17.41 2.34 -21.69
C PRO A 248 -18.44 3.03 -20.77
N ALA A 249 -18.90 2.38 -19.71
CA ALA A 249 -19.83 2.96 -18.73
C ALA A 249 -19.14 3.94 -17.77
N HIS A 250 -17.82 3.83 -17.60
CA HIS A 250 -17.03 4.62 -16.66
C HIS A 250 -16.27 5.80 -17.32
N GLN A 251 -16.64 6.16 -18.55
CA GLN A 251 -16.13 7.37 -19.19
C GLN A 251 -16.72 8.63 -18.52
N PRO A 252 -16.02 9.78 -18.55
CA PRO A 252 -16.54 11.01 -17.94
C PRO A 252 -17.92 11.40 -18.50
N PRO A 253 -18.86 11.86 -17.66
CA PRO A 253 -18.64 12.41 -16.32
C PRO A 253 -18.69 11.40 -15.16
N GLU A 254 -18.66 10.09 -15.42
CA GLU A 254 -18.84 9.08 -14.37
C GLU A 254 -17.76 9.17 -13.27
N VAL A 255 -18.20 9.04 -12.01
CA VAL A 255 -17.36 9.18 -10.82
C VAL A 255 -16.84 7.81 -10.42
N LEU A 256 -15.53 7.70 -10.21
CA LEU A 256 -14.88 6.51 -9.67
C LEU A 256 -15.63 5.97 -8.45
N ASP A 257 -15.86 4.66 -8.40
CA ASP A 257 -16.24 3.99 -7.16
C ASP A 257 -15.04 3.31 -6.51
N MET A 258 -14.59 3.84 -5.37
CA MET A 258 -13.46 3.31 -4.60
C MET A 258 -13.81 2.08 -3.74
N ASP A 259 -15.09 1.70 -3.64
CA ASP A 259 -15.55 0.50 -2.96
C ASP A 259 -15.97 -0.62 -3.94
N LEU A 260 -16.42 -0.26 -5.14
CA LEU A 260 -17.12 -1.17 -6.06
C LEU A 260 -18.32 -1.86 -5.36
N GLY A 261 -19.17 -1.03 -4.77
CA GLY A 261 -20.37 -1.43 -4.04
C GLY A 261 -21.49 -1.95 -4.94
N ASP A 262 -22.51 -2.56 -4.34
CA ASP A 262 -23.68 -3.08 -5.09
C ASP A 262 -24.70 -1.96 -5.45
N ALA A 263 -24.56 -0.77 -4.88
CA ALA A 263 -25.47 0.36 -5.09
C ALA A 263 -24.88 1.38 -6.08
N ALA A 264 -25.74 2.00 -6.90
CA ALA A 264 -25.40 3.13 -7.77
C ALA A 264 -25.93 4.44 -7.13
N PRO A 265 -25.15 5.13 -6.27
CA PRO A 265 -25.56 6.39 -5.66
C PRO A 265 -25.52 7.56 -6.66
N THR A 266 -25.99 8.74 -6.26
CA THR A 266 -25.78 9.96 -7.04
C THR A 266 -24.29 10.34 -7.06
N PRO A 267 -23.78 11.03 -8.10
CA PRO A 267 -22.36 11.40 -8.19
C PRO A 267 -21.82 12.14 -6.96
N GLN A 268 -22.61 13.07 -6.40
CA GLN A 268 -22.22 13.77 -5.16
C GLN A 268 -22.11 12.81 -3.96
N ARG A 269 -23.03 11.84 -3.85
CA ARG A 269 -22.96 10.83 -2.78
C ARG A 269 -21.77 9.88 -2.99
N GLN A 270 -21.43 9.51 -4.23
CA GLN A 270 -20.22 8.73 -4.53
C GLN A 270 -18.95 9.49 -4.10
N ILE A 271 -18.88 10.80 -4.36
CA ILE A 271 -17.78 11.65 -3.89
C ILE A 271 -17.65 11.59 -2.36
N ASP A 272 -18.76 11.73 -1.62
CA ASP A 272 -18.72 11.66 -0.16
C ASP A 272 -18.29 10.26 0.36
N LEU A 273 -18.74 9.18 -0.28
CA LEU A 273 -18.29 7.81 0.05
C LEU A 273 -16.80 7.62 -0.23
N ASN A 274 -16.31 8.06 -1.40
CA ASN A 274 -14.89 8.01 -1.76
C ASN A 274 -14.01 8.76 -0.76
N LEU A 275 -14.42 9.95 -0.32
CA LEU A 275 -13.65 10.71 0.67
C LEU A 275 -13.62 10.01 2.05
N SER A 276 -14.70 9.33 2.45
CA SER A 276 -14.74 8.53 3.68
C SER A 276 -13.90 7.24 3.58
N ILE A 277 -13.83 6.63 2.40
CA ILE A 277 -12.89 5.54 2.09
C ILE A 277 -11.46 6.06 2.21
N MET A 278 -11.14 7.20 1.59
CA MET A 278 -9.81 7.81 1.68
C MET A 278 -9.39 8.10 3.11
N TYR A 279 -10.26 8.68 3.95
CA TYR A 279 -9.97 8.85 5.38
C TYR A 279 -9.63 7.52 6.04
N ARG A 280 -10.49 6.50 5.87
CA ARG A 280 -10.30 5.19 6.51
C ARG A 280 -9.00 4.52 6.07
N GLN A 281 -8.68 4.50 4.78
CA GLN A 281 -7.50 3.80 4.27
C GLN A 281 -6.19 4.57 4.51
N MET A 282 -6.23 5.89 4.70
CA MET A 282 -5.06 6.73 5.00
C MET A 282 -4.83 7.01 6.49
N VAL A 283 -5.85 6.82 7.34
CA VAL A 283 -5.81 7.13 8.78
C VAL A 283 -6.11 5.88 9.60
N SER A 284 -7.37 5.44 9.67
CA SER A 284 -7.81 4.42 10.64
C SER A 284 -7.23 3.02 10.37
N ASN A 285 -7.19 2.61 9.09
CA ASN A 285 -6.54 1.37 8.64
C ASN A 285 -5.05 1.53 8.30
N ALA A 286 -4.40 2.61 8.75
CA ALA A 286 -3.02 2.93 8.36
C ALA A 286 -2.15 3.46 9.51
N LYS A 287 -2.46 3.09 10.76
CA LYS A 287 -1.71 3.61 11.93
C LYS A 287 -0.32 3.02 12.14
N THR A 288 0.00 1.92 11.46
CA THR A 288 1.31 1.27 11.49
C THR A 288 1.83 1.06 10.06
N PRO A 289 3.14 0.87 9.87
CA PRO A 289 3.71 0.61 8.54
C PRO A 289 3.19 -0.70 7.94
N THR A 290 2.93 -1.72 8.76
CA THR A 290 2.37 -3.01 8.33
C THR A 290 0.92 -2.91 7.87
N LEU A 291 0.12 -2.04 8.48
CA LEU A 291 -1.26 -1.76 8.05
C LEU A 291 -1.28 -0.92 6.76
N PHE A 292 -0.43 0.10 6.64
CA PHE A 292 -0.43 0.98 5.48
C PHE A 292 0.27 0.38 4.24
N MET A 293 1.47 -0.19 4.41
CA MET A 293 2.34 -0.65 3.32
C MET A 293 2.23 -2.14 3.00
N GLY A 294 1.64 -2.93 3.90
CA GLY A 294 1.52 -4.38 3.77
C GLY A 294 2.51 -5.16 4.65
N GLN A 295 2.35 -6.48 4.67
CA GLN A 295 3.11 -7.36 5.55
C GLN A 295 4.52 -7.68 5.05
N PRO A 296 5.43 -8.10 5.94
CA PRO A 296 6.74 -8.63 5.56
C PRO A 296 6.68 -9.76 4.54
N TYR A 297 7.65 -9.75 3.63
CA TYR A 297 7.85 -10.77 2.60
C TYR A 297 9.34 -10.87 2.28
N ARG A 298 9.90 -12.06 2.51
CA ARG A 298 11.33 -12.38 2.47
C ARG A 298 11.61 -13.55 1.53
N ALA A 299 12.87 -13.72 1.15
CA ALA A 299 13.28 -14.82 0.31
C ALA A 299 13.04 -16.17 1.02
N GLY A 300 12.29 -17.05 0.39
CA GLY A 300 11.82 -18.33 0.95
C GLY A 300 10.37 -18.33 1.46
N ASP A 301 9.71 -17.17 1.55
CA ASP A 301 8.32 -17.09 1.99
C ASP A 301 7.36 -17.62 0.92
N LYS A 302 6.61 -18.68 1.29
CA LYS A 302 5.68 -19.41 0.41
C LYS A 302 4.28 -18.78 0.32
N THR A 303 3.94 -17.95 1.29
CA THR A 303 2.64 -17.30 1.43
C THR A 303 2.87 -15.83 1.68
N ARG A 304 2.04 -14.99 1.09
CA ARG A 304 2.04 -13.54 1.32
C ARG A 304 1.04 -13.24 2.42
N GLU A 305 1.48 -12.62 3.51
CA GLU A 305 0.60 -12.31 4.64
C GLU A 305 -0.33 -11.10 4.42
N GLY A 306 -0.32 -10.48 3.24
CA GLY A 306 -1.32 -9.50 2.82
C GLY A 306 -0.75 -8.13 2.46
N GLY A 307 -1.44 -7.48 1.52
CA GLY A 307 -1.18 -6.10 1.13
C GLY A 307 -1.60 -5.09 2.20
N GLY A 308 -1.14 -3.84 2.02
CA GLY A 308 -1.52 -2.73 2.88
C GLY A 308 -2.91 -2.17 2.55
N SER A 309 -3.41 -1.28 3.41
CA SER A 309 -4.71 -0.60 3.23
C SER A 309 -4.87 -0.03 1.83
N MET A 310 -3.84 0.70 1.36
CA MET A 310 -3.82 1.39 0.08
C MET A 310 -3.75 0.47 -1.15
N GLU A 311 -3.05 -0.67 -1.05
CA GLU A 311 -2.99 -1.67 -2.13
C GLU A 311 -4.36 -2.36 -2.30
N ASN A 312 -5.06 -2.57 -1.19
CA ASN A 312 -6.38 -3.16 -1.14
C ASN A 312 -7.47 -2.19 -1.65
N SER A 313 -7.55 -0.97 -1.11
CA SER A 313 -8.46 0.09 -1.58
C SER A 313 -7.85 1.48 -1.32
N PRO A 314 -7.93 2.43 -2.28
CA PRO A 314 -8.66 2.37 -3.54
C PRO A 314 -7.92 1.72 -4.73
N HIS A 315 -6.65 1.28 -4.59
CA HIS A 315 -5.86 0.73 -5.72
C HIS A 315 -6.59 -0.39 -6.47
N GLY A 316 -6.98 -1.47 -5.79
CA GLY A 316 -7.67 -2.60 -6.41
C GLY A 316 -9.00 -2.22 -7.09
N PRO A 317 -9.89 -1.49 -6.40
CA PRO A 317 -11.09 -0.91 -6.97
C PRO A 317 -10.87 -0.05 -8.22
N VAL A 318 -9.87 0.85 -8.24
CA VAL A 318 -9.57 1.66 -9.45
C VAL A 318 -9.15 0.79 -10.63
N HIS A 319 -8.31 -0.22 -10.39
CA HIS A 319 -7.92 -1.17 -11.43
C HIS A 319 -9.13 -1.84 -12.09
N VAL A 320 -10.03 -2.43 -11.29
CA VAL A 320 -11.22 -3.13 -11.78
C VAL A 320 -12.30 -2.18 -12.31
N TRP A 321 -12.37 -0.93 -11.83
CA TRP A 321 -13.29 0.09 -12.34
C TRP A 321 -12.88 0.59 -13.73
N VAL A 322 -11.58 0.75 -14.01
CA VAL A 322 -11.13 1.20 -15.35
C VAL A 322 -11.14 0.08 -16.40
N GLY A 323 -10.79 -1.16 -16.03
CA GLY A 323 -10.70 -2.28 -16.97
C GLY A 323 -12.00 -2.58 -17.71
N ASP A 324 -11.92 -2.96 -19.00
CA ASP A 324 -13.11 -3.20 -19.82
C ASP A 324 -13.76 -4.55 -19.48
N PRO A 325 -14.98 -4.60 -18.90
CA PRO A 325 -15.64 -5.85 -18.52
C PRO A 325 -16.09 -6.69 -19.71
N ARG A 326 -15.98 -6.17 -20.94
CA ARG A 326 -16.23 -6.92 -22.19
C ARG A 326 -15.02 -7.78 -22.60
N GLN A 327 -13.84 -7.55 -22.02
CA GLN A 327 -12.64 -8.34 -22.30
C GLN A 327 -12.59 -9.62 -21.45
N PRO A 328 -11.95 -10.71 -21.92
CA PRO A 328 -12.04 -12.02 -21.27
C PRO A 328 -11.57 -12.07 -19.81
N ASN A 329 -10.67 -11.17 -19.38
CA ASN A 329 -10.16 -11.09 -18.02
C ASN A 329 -10.23 -9.66 -17.44
N GLY A 330 -10.96 -8.72 -18.07
CA GLY A 330 -11.05 -7.31 -17.65
C GLY A 330 -9.89 -6.42 -18.13
N GLU A 331 -9.23 -6.78 -19.21
CA GLU A 331 -8.15 -6.00 -19.83
C GLU A 331 -8.58 -4.55 -20.18
N ASN A 332 -7.69 -3.55 -20.15
CA ASN A 332 -6.30 -3.62 -19.72
C ASN A 332 -6.15 -3.48 -18.20
N MET A 333 -6.73 -2.42 -17.60
CA MET A 333 -6.50 -2.06 -16.18
C MET A 333 -7.01 -3.09 -15.16
N GLY A 334 -8.01 -3.91 -15.49
CA GLY A 334 -8.65 -4.82 -14.53
C GLY A 334 -7.88 -6.10 -14.20
N ILE A 335 -6.72 -6.33 -14.83
CA ILE A 335 -5.85 -7.50 -14.58
C ILE A 335 -4.37 -7.12 -14.70
N PHE A 336 -3.55 -7.59 -13.75
CA PHE A 336 -2.15 -7.13 -13.63
C PHE A 336 -1.30 -7.33 -14.89
N TYR A 337 -1.42 -8.46 -15.59
CA TYR A 337 -0.59 -8.73 -16.77
C TYR A 337 -0.73 -7.68 -17.89
N SER A 338 -1.88 -7.00 -17.97
CA SER A 338 -2.19 -6.04 -19.02
C SER A 338 -2.31 -4.60 -18.53
N ALA A 339 -2.41 -4.35 -17.22
CA ALA A 339 -2.69 -3.01 -16.71
C ALA A 339 -1.70 -1.95 -17.21
N GLY A 340 -0.40 -2.26 -17.25
CA GLY A 340 0.64 -1.35 -17.78
C GLY A 340 0.54 -1.03 -19.29
N ARG A 341 -0.37 -1.67 -20.04
CA ARG A 341 -0.66 -1.38 -21.45
C ARG A 341 -1.58 -0.17 -21.62
N ASP A 342 -2.25 0.27 -20.55
CA ASP A 342 -3.02 1.51 -20.52
C ASP A 342 -2.14 2.68 -20.01
N PRO A 343 -1.97 3.79 -20.75
CA PRO A 343 -1.27 4.97 -20.26
C PRO A 343 -1.81 5.55 -18.94
N ILE A 344 -3.06 5.30 -18.57
CA ILE A 344 -3.63 5.76 -17.29
C ILE A 344 -3.05 5.02 -16.08
N PHE A 345 -2.51 3.80 -16.27
CA PHE A 345 -1.88 3.00 -15.21
C PHE A 345 -0.80 3.79 -14.47
N TYR A 346 0.10 4.42 -15.22
CA TYR A 346 1.22 5.19 -14.68
C TYR A 346 0.73 6.43 -13.92
N SER A 347 -0.40 7.01 -14.33
CA SER A 347 -1.05 8.14 -13.65
C SER A 347 -1.80 7.72 -12.38
N HIS A 348 -2.44 6.54 -12.38
CA HIS A 348 -3.02 5.93 -11.19
C HIS A 348 -1.94 5.64 -10.14
N HIS A 349 -0.91 4.88 -10.53
CA HIS A 349 0.21 4.52 -9.67
C HIS A 349 1.02 5.74 -9.21
N ALA A 350 1.13 6.80 -10.02
CA ALA A 350 1.71 8.07 -9.56
C ALA A 350 0.92 8.71 -8.40
N ASN A 351 -0.40 8.47 -8.27
CA ASN A 351 -1.16 8.92 -7.09
C ASN A 351 -1.05 7.94 -5.91
N VAL A 352 -0.92 6.64 -6.17
CA VAL A 352 -0.58 5.65 -5.12
C VAL A 352 0.78 6.01 -4.48
N ASP A 353 1.80 6.27 -5.30
CA ASP A 353 3.12 6.75 -4.87
C ASP A 353 3.04 8.10 -4.11
N ARG A 354 2.12 8.99 -4.51
CA ARG A 354 1.80 10.22 -3.75
C ARG A 354 1.22 9.90 -2.37
N MET A 355 0.36 8.89 -2.24
CA MET A 355 -0.26 8.54 -0.96
C MET A 355 0.78 8.09 0.08
N TRP A 356 1.83 7.35 -0.31
CA TRP A 356 2.95 7.05 0.61
C TRP A 356 3.57 8.34 1.18
N GLN A 357 3.79 9.34 0.33
CA GLN A 357 4.34 10.63 0.73
C GLN A 357 3.37 11.50 1.55
N VAL A 358 2.07 11.39 1.32
CA VAL A 358 1.05 12.03 2.14
C VAL A 358 1.00 11.37 3.52
N TRP A 359 0.93 10.04 3.58
CA TRP A 359 0.81 9.25 4.81
C TRP A 359 1.91 9.58 5.83
N LYS A 360 3.18 9.60 5.42
CA LYS A 360 4.31 9.99 6.30
C LYS A 360 4.19 11.41 6.87
N LYS A 361 3.43 12.29 6.22
CA LYS A 361 3.23 13.69 6.61
C LYS A 361 1.97 13.91 7.44
N LEU A 362 1.10 12.90 7.62
CA LEU A 362 -0.11 12.99 8.45
C LEU A 362 0.20 12.91 9.95
N ASN A 363 1.15 12.07 10.34
CA ASN A 363 1.48 11.82 11.74
C ASN A 363 2.98 11.48 11.88
N PRO A 364 3.73 12.04 12.85
CA PRO A 364 5.14 11.68 13.08
C PRO A 364 5.41 10.20 13.40
N ARG A 365 4.38 9.41 13.76
CA ARG A 365 4.47 7.95 13.93
C ARG A 365 4.43 7.16 12.62
N ASN A 366 4.01 7.79 11.51
CA ASN A 366 3.92 7.17 10.20
C ASN A 366 5.32 7.12 9.55
N VAL A 367 6.11 6.12 9.96
CA VAL A 367 7.50 5.92 9.55
C VAL A 367 7.64 4.77 8.57
N ASP A 368 8.68 4.80 7.73
CA ASP A 368 9.04 3.66 6.89
C ASP A 368 9.58 2.49 7.73
N PHE A 369 9.57 1.28 7.16
CA PHE A 369 10.20 0.13 7.82
C PHE A 369 11.72 0.34 8.00
N THR A 370 12.23 -0.05 9.16
CA THR A 370 13.67 -0.09 9.48
C THR A 370 14.29 -1.49 9.34
N ASP A 371 13.46 -2.48 8.99
CA ASP A 371 13.86 -3.86 8.75
C ASP A 371 14.87 -3.94 7.60
N GLN A 372 16.00 -4.63 7.83
CA GLN A 372 17.05 -4.74 6.83
C GLN A 372 16.63 -5.61 5.63
N ASP A 373 15.79 -6.63 5.82
CA ASP A 373 15.30 -7.44 4.71
C ASP A 373 14.44 -6.61 3.74
N TRP A 374 13.67 -5.66 4.27
CA TRP A 374 12.96 -4.68 3.44
C TRP A 374 13.94 -3.72 2.76
N LEU A 375 14.81 -3.06 3.52
CA LEU A 375 15.74 -2.04 3.02
C LEU A 375 16.78 -2.58 2.02
N ASP A 376 17.17 -3.86 2.12
CA ASP A 376 18.08 -4.53 1.19
C ASP A 376 17.38 -5.26 0.04
N SER A 377 16.04 -5.39 0.08
CA SER A 377 15.27 -5.93 -1.04
C SER A 377 15.55 -5.13 -2.31
N SER A 378 15.66 -5.82 -3.44
CA SER A 378 16.15 -5.23 -4.69
C SER A 378 15.36 -5.64 -5.92
N PHE A 379 15.38 -4.77 -6.93
CA PHE A 379 14.69 -4.97 -8.20
C PHE A 379 15.62 -4.63 -9.37
N LEU A 380 15.28 -5.09 -10.57
CA LEU A 380 15.93 -4.77 -11.84
C LEU A 380 14.96 -4.03 -12.76
N PHE A 381 15.43 -2.91 -13.31
CA PHE A 381 14.73 -2.11 -14.32
C PHE A 381 15.71 -1.67 -15.40
N TYR A 382 15.19 -1.39 -16.60
CA TYR A 382 15.97 -0.71 -17.63
C TYR A 382 15.83 0.81 -17.50
N ASP A 383 16.94 1.53 -17.61
CA ASP A 383 16.97 2.99 -17.58
C ASP A 383 16.73 3.63 -18.97
N GLU A 384 16.72 4.96 -19.02
CA GLU A 384 16.51 5.73 -20.25
C GLU A 384 17.59 5.56 -21.33
N ASP A 385 18.78 5.06 -20.95
CA ASP A 385 19.86 4.70 -21.86
C ASP A 385 19.84 3.19 -22.21
N ALA A 386 18.76 2.48 -21.88
CA ALA A 386 18.57 1.04 -22.07
C ALA A 386 19.63 0.17 -21.34
N ARG A 387 20.18 0.66 -20.23
CA ARG A 387 21.06 -0.12 -19.34
C ARG A 387 20.24 -0.82 -18.27
N LEU A 388 20.64 -2.03 -17.91
CA LEU A 388 19.98 -2.81 -16.87
C LEU A 388 20.51 -2.40 -15.49
N VAL A 389 19.63 -1.88 -14.63
CA VAL A 389 19.99 -1.26 -13.35
C VAL A 389 19.33 -1.97 -12.16
N ARG A 390 20.15 -2.34 -11.17
CA ARG A 390 19.73 -2.87 -9.87
C ARG A 390 19.49 -1.73 -8.89
N VAL A 391 18.28 -1.69 -8.33
CA VAL A 391 17.87 -0.74 -7.29
C VAL A 391 17.62 -1.46 -5.97
N LYS A 392 17.78 -0.77 -4.84
CA LYS A 392 17.35 -1.24 -3.51
C LYS A 392 16.29 -0.33 -2.91
N VAL A 393 15.39 -0.89 -2.11
CA VAL A 393 14.29 -0.16 -1.43
C VAL A 393 14.79 1.05 -0.64
N ARG A 394 15.94 0.93 0.05
CA ARG A 394 16.58 2.05 0.78
C ARG A 394 16.85 3.29 -0.06
N ASP A 395 16.99 3.16 -1.38
CA ASP A 395 17.34 4.25 -2.28
C ASP A 395 16.10 5.01 -2.83
N CYS A 396 14.89 4.64 -2.41
CA CYS A 396 13.64 5.33 -2.82
C CYS A 396 12.73 5.82 -1.69
N LEU A 397 13.19 5.88 -0.44
CA LEU A 397 12.34 6.24 0.71
C LEU A 397 11.69 7.63 0.58
N GLU A 398 12.41 8.60 -0.02
CA GLU A 398 11.89 9.91 -0.40
C GLU A 398 11.96 10.11 -1.92
N PRO A 399 10.94 10.68 -2.59
CA PRO A 399 10.98 10.94 -4.03
C PRO A 399 12.03 11.99 -4.40
N GLU A 400 12.43 12.85 -3.45
CA GLU A 400 13.52 13.79 -3.62
C GLU A 400 14.88 13.06 -3.84
N MET A 401 15.06 11.86 -3.29
CA MET A 401 16.20 10.97 -3.60
C MET A 401 16.15 10.42 -5.03
N LEU A 402 15.03 10.56 -5.73
CA LEU A 402 14.84 10.16 -7.12
C LEU A 402 14.67 11.38 -8.05
N GLY A 403 14.95 12.58 -7.53
CA GLY A 403 14.92 13.85 -8.27
C GLY A 403 13.51 14.34 -8.63
N PHE A 404 12.47 13.87 -7.93
CA PHE A 404 11.10 14.35 -8.14
C PHE A 404 10.38 14.69 -6.83
N THR A 405 9.23 15.35 -6.95
CA THR A 405 8.30 15.59 -5.85
C THR A 405 6.89 15.81 -6.42
N TYR A 406 5.91 16.06 -5.55
CA TYR A 406 4.52 16.28 -5.93
C TYR A 406 4.10 17.74 -5.76
N GLN A 407 3.24 18.22 -6.66
CA GLN A 407 2.49 19.45 -6.43
C GLN A 407 1.68 19.30 -5.13
N LYS A 408 1.88 20.23 -4.19
CA LYS A 408 1.10 20.31 -2.95
C LYS A 408 -0.36 20.64 -3.27
N LEU A 409 -1.27 19.94 -2.61
CA LEU A 409 -2.72 20.09 -2.72
C LEU A 409 -3.36 19.96 -1.35
N ASP A 410 -4.58 20.48 -1.22
CA ASP A 410 -5.46 20.19 -0.10
C ASP A 410 -5.91 18.71 -0.11
N LEU A 411 -6.23 18.19 1.08
CA LEU A 411 -6.64 16.81 1.30
C LEU A 411 -8.09 16.80 1.84
N PRO A 412 -9.12 16.90 0.97
CA PRO A 412 -10.51 17.12 1.39
C PRO A 412 -11.13 15.96 2.17
N TRP A 413 -10.48 14.79 2.17
CA TRP A 413 -10.87 13.63 2.97
C TRP A 413 -10.44 13.71 4.44
N LEU A 414 -9.53 14.61 4.84
CA LEU A 414 -9.06 14.69 6.24
C LEU A 414 -10.18 14.98 7.25
N SER A 415 -11.27 15.63 6.82
CA SER A 415 -12.46 15.91 7.64
C SER A 415 -13.60 14.90 7.46
N LYS A 416 -13.33 13.74 6.82
CA LYS A 416 -14.32 12.74 6.42
C LYS A 416 -14.15 11.42 7.20
N ARG A 417 -13.88 11.51 8.50
CA ARG A 417 -14.00 10.36 9.42
C ARG A 417 -15.43 9.82 9.32
N ALA A 418 -15.55 8.50 9.27
CA ALA A 418 -16.84 7.82 9.33
C ALA A 418 -17.60 8.18 10.62
N THR A 419 -18.92 8.07 10.60
CA THR A 419 -19.76 8.32 11.78
C THR A 419 -20.62 7.11 12.08
N PRO A 420 -20.91 6.77 13.36
CA PRO A 420 -21.82 5.69 13.70
C PRO A 420 -23.16 5.86 12.99
N ARG A 421 -23.66 4.78 12.37
CA ARG A 421 -24.89 4.85 11.60
C ARG A 421 -26.06 5.32 12.48
N ALA A 422 -26.83 6.29 11.98
CA ALA A 422 -27.99 6.79 12.70
C ALA A 422 -29.04 5.68 12.86
N THR A 423 -29.36 5.30 14.11
CA THR A 423 -30.48 4.40 14.40
C THR A 423 -31.78 5.02 13.87
N PRO A 424 -32.65 4.28 13.16
CA PRO A 424 -33.87 4.84 12.61
C PRO A 424 -34.75 5.50 13.68
N ALA A 425 -35.20 6.73 13.42
CA ALA A 425 -35.95 7.56 14.39
C ALA A 425 -37.29 6.94 14.87
N GLY A 426 -37.73 5.83 14.28
CA GLY A 426 -38.90 5.07 14.70
C GLY A 426 -38.71 4.18 15.94
N GLU A 427 -37.48 3.82 16.34
CA GLU A 427 -37.27 3.05 17.58
C GLU A 427 -37.32 3.92 18.85
N SER A 428 -37.43 5.26 18.74
CA SER A 428 -37.59 6.18 19.88
C SER A 428 -39.02 6.62 20.18
N SER A 429 -40.02 6.20 19.39
CA SER A 429 -41.45 6.45 19.67
C SER A 429 -42.30 5.42 18.92
N SER A 430 -42.96 4.47 19.58
CA SER A 430 -44.20 4.79 20.33
C SER A 430 -44.62 3.72 21.35
N THR A 431 -43.71 2.83 21.79
CA THR A 431 -43.99 1.85 22.85
C THR A 431 -43.01 2.00 24.03
N SER A 432 -43.48 1.71 25.24
CA SER A 432 -42.76 1.95 26.51
C SER A 432 -41.59 0.99 26.80
N SER A 433 -41.05 0.31 25.78
CA SER A 433 -39.89 -0.56 25.90
C SER A 433 -38.61 0.20 25.57
N SER A 434 -37.66 0.25 26.51
CA SER A 434 -36.31 0.76 26.27
C SER A 434 -35.66 0.09 25.05
N PRO A 435 -34.76 0.78 24.31
CA PRO A 435 -34.07 0.21 23.16
C PRO A 435 -33.47 -1.17 23.46
N PRO A 436 -33.55 -2.14 22.53
CA PRO A 436 -33.03 -3.47 22.76
C PRO A 436 -31.52 -3.40 23.06
N SER A 437 -31.09 -3.98 24.19
CA SER A 437 -29.69 -3.95 24.61
C SER A 437 -28.75 -4.50 23.53
N LYS A 438 -27.48 -4.04 23.50
CA LYS A 438 -26.45 -4.49 22.54
C LYS A 438 -26.47 -6.02 22.34
N LYS A 439 -26.54 -6.77 23.44
CA LYS A 439 -26.66 -8.25 23.47
C LYS A 439 -27.87 -8.80 22.72
N LYS A 440 -29.04 -8.15 22.79
CA LYS A 440 -30.24 -8.52 22.01
C LYS A 440 -30.06 -8.21 20.51
N ARG A 441 -29.46 -7.07 20.15
CA ARG A 441 -29.19 -6.70 18.75
C ARG A 441 -28.18 -7.66 18.10
N ARG A 442 -27.05 -7.97 18.78
CA ARG A 442 -26.09 -9.01 18.36
C ARG A 442 -26.75 -10.39 18.17
N ALA A 443 -27.58 -10.81 19.12
CA ALA A 443 -28.30 -12.09 19.04
C ALA A 443 -29.33 -12.14 17.89
N LYS A 444 -29.90 -10.99 17.48
CA LYS A 444 -30.76 -10.89 16.29
C LYS A 444 -29.94 -11.09 15.01
N LEU A 445 -28.79 -10.41 14.89
CA LEU A 445 -27.94 -10.52 13.69
C LEU A 445 -27.33 -11.93 13.52
N LEU A 446 -26.89 -12.56 14.62
CA LEU A 446 -26.44 -13.96 14.61
C LEU A 446 -27.54 -14.90 14.13
N LYS A 447 -28.81 -14.69 14.51
CA LYS A 447 -29.94 -15.49 14.01
C LYS A 447 -30.18 -15.28 12.51
N SER A 448 -30.09 -14.05 11.99
CA SER A 448 -30.20 -13.81 10.55
C SER A 448 -29.02 -14.36 9.74
N ALA A 449 -27.85 -14.55 10.36
CA ALA A 449 -26.69 -15.23 9.77
C ALA A 449 -26.78 -16.77 9.82
N GLY A 450 -27.87 -17.34 10.35
CA GLY A 450 -28.01 -18.80 10.53
C GLY A 450 -27.29 -19.36 11.76
N GLY A 451 -26.69 -18.50 12.59
CA GLY A 451 -25.91 -18.88 13.78
C GLY A 451 -24.59 -18.13 13.87
N ALA A 452 -23.74 -18.55 14.79
CA ALA A 452 -22.34 -18.13 14.81
C ALA A 452 -21.55 -18.92 13.76
N ALA A 453 -20.75 -18.21 12.96
CA ALA A 453 -19.89 -18.81 11.94
C ALA A 453 -18.87 -19.77 12.57
N THR A 454 -18.71 -20.95 11.95
CA THR A 454 -17.71 -21.95 12.32
C THR A 454 -16.66 -22.01 11.22
N PHE A 455 -15.39 -21.87 11.58
CA PHE A 455 -14.27 -21.81 10.63
C PHE A 455 -13.50 -23.15 10.57
N PRO A 456 -12.89 -23.51 9.43
CA PRO A 456 -12.88 -22.77 8.17
C PRO A 456 -14.23 -22.81 7.44
N LEU A 457 -14.60 -21.72 6.76
CA LEU A 457 -15.87 -21.61 6.02
C LEU A 457 -15.66 -21.11 4.60
N THR A 458 -16.54 -21.52 3.68
CA THR A 458 -16.66 -20.93 2.34
C THR A 458 -17.66 -19.78 2.38
N LEU A 459 -17.23 -18.56 2.02
CA LEU A 459 -18.02 -17.34 2.14
C LEU A 459 -18.97 -17.17 0.94
N SER A 460 -20.06 -17.95 0.93
CA SER A 460 -21.14 -17.89 -0.07
C SER A 460 -22.27 -16.91 0.28
N SER A 461 -22.51 -16.70 1.57
CA SER A 461 -23.48 -15.76 2.15
C SER A 461 -22.82 -14.92 3.24
N LEU A 462 -23.59 -14.02 3.88
CA LEU A 462 -23.13 -13.34 5.09
C LEU A 462 -22.79 -14.34 6.20
N ALA A 463 -21.76 -14.04 6.99
CA ALA A 463 -21.30 -14.88 8.09
C ALA A 463 -20.92 -13.99 9.29
N SER A 464 -21.40 -14.32 10.49
CA SER A 464 -21.21 -13.49 11.69
C SER A 464 -20.60 -14.29 12.85
N ILE A 465 -19.65 -13.71 13.57
CA ILE A 465 -18.99 -14.32 14.74
C ILE A 465 -18.77 -13.30 15.85
N THR A 466 -19.08 -13.68 17.10
CA THR A 466 -18.69 -12.90 18.28
C THR A 466 -17.23 -13.19 18.61
N LEU A 467 -16.41 -12.13 18.71
CA LEU A 467 -14.99 -12.23 19.05
C LEU A 467 -14.73 -11.58 20.40
N LYS A 468 -13.99 -12.27 21.26
CA LYS A 468 -13.46 -11.70 22.51
C LYS A 468 -12.26 -10.79 22.20
N ARG A 469 -12.25 -9.59 22.79
CA ARG A 469 -11.16 -8.62 22.64
C ARG A 469 -9.99 -8.95 23.58
N PRO A 470 -8.72 -8.74 23.17
CA PRO A 470 -7.56 -9.03 24.03
C PRO A 470 -7.46 -8.11 25.26
N LYS A 471 -7.92 -6.86 25.14
CA LYS A 471 -7.89 -5.85 26.21
C LYS A 471 -8.99 -4.82 25.99
N VAL A 472 -9.75 -4.50 27.04
CA VAL A 472 -10.78 -3.45 27.05
C VAL A 472 -10.29 -2.19 27.78
N SER A 473 -11.05 -1.10 27.70
CA SER A 473 -10.86 0.14 28.47
C SER A 473 -9.42 0.69 28.37
N ARG A 474 -8.82 0.59 27.18
CA ARG A 474 -7.41 0.92 26.94
C ARG A 474 -7.17 2.43 27.13
N PRO A 475 -6.21 2.85 27.98
CA PRO A 475 -5.84 4.26 28.10
C PRO A 475 -5.38 4.83 26.75
N GLN A 476 -5.61 6.12 26.51
CA GLN A 476 -5.19 6.78 25.27
C GLN A 476 -3.70 6.57 24.97
N ALA A 477 -2.84 6.61 26.00
CA ALA A 477 -1.40 6.39 25.86
C ALA A 477 -1.01 4.97 25.39
N ASP A 478 -1.89 3.97 25.55
CA ASP A 478 -1.73 2.63 24.99
C ASP A 478 -2.24 2.59 23.53
N LYS A 479 -3.37 3.26 23.25
CA LYS A 479 -3.91 3.43 21.88
C LYS A 479 -2.98 4.22 20.96
N ASP A 480 -2.19 5.12 21.54
CA ASP A 480 -1.17 5.91 20.87
C ASP A 480 0.14 5.17 20.54
N LYS A 481 0.29 3.92 21.02
CA LYS A 481 1.51 3.12 20.83
C LYS A 481 1.24 1.76 20.22
N GLN A 482 -0.02 1.34 20.19
CA GLN A 482 -0.45 0.03 19.74
C GLN A 482 -1.81 0.16 19.07
N GLU A 483 -2.01 -0.47 17.92
CA GLU A 483 -3.31 -0.53 17.24
C GLU A 483 -4.03 -1.82 17.63
N GLU A 484 -5.33 -1.75 17.95
CA GLU A 484 -6.18 -2.94 17.98
C GLU A 484 -6.54 -3.33 16.55
N THR A 485 -6.12 -4.52 16.13
CA THR A 485 -6.22 -4.96 14.73
C THR A 485 -7.16 -6.15 14.62
N LEU A 486 -8.17 -6.03 13.76
CA LEU A 486 -9.01 -7.14 13.34
C LEU A 486 -8.30 -7.88 12.19
N VAL A 487 -8.15 -9.20 12.35
CA VAL A 487 -7.43 -10.07 11.41
C VAL A 487 -8.40 -11.11 10.85
N VAL A 488 -8.60 -11.12 9.53
CA VAL A 488 -9.30 -12.18 8.81
C VAL A 488 -8.26 -13.05 8.14
N ASP A 489 -8.13 -14.29 8.61
CA ASP A 489 -6.95 -15.13 8.40
C ASP A 489 -7.26 -16.36 7.54
N GLY A 490 -6.25 -16.88 6.85
CA GLY A 490 -6.38 -18.01 5.93
C GLY A 490 -7.40 -17.75 4.81
N ILE A 491 -7.35 -16.57 4.19
CA ILE A 491 -8.20 -16.21 3.05
C ILE A 491 -7.68 -16.97 1.82
N GLU A 492 -8.36 -18.06 1.45
CA GLU A 492 -8.00 -18.98 0.37
C GLU A 492 -8.91 -18.76 -0.86
N PHE A 493 -8.33 -18.50 -2.04
CA PHE A 493 -9.06 -18.24 -3.30
C PHE A 493 -8.19 -18.49 -4.55
N ASP A 494 -8.81 -18.61 -5.73
CA ASP A 494 -8.09 -18.63 -7.03
C ASP A 494 -7.79 -17.19 -7.49
N PRO A 495 -6.51 -16.80 -7.67
CA PRO A 495 -6.07 -15.42 -7.95
C PRO A 495 -6.60 -14.82 -9.25
N THR A 496 -7.09 -15.64 -10.20
CA THR A 496 -7.73 -15.12 -11.42
C THR A 496 -9.12 -14.55 -11.21
N ASN A 497 -9.69 -14.68 -10.01
CA ASN A 497 -11.02 -14.15 -9.71
C ASN A 497 -10.93 -12.75 -9.09
N CYS A 498 -11.74 -11.82 -9.60
CA CYS A 498 -12.07 -10.62 -8.86
C CYS A 498 -12.91 -11.03 -7.63
N VAL A 499 -12.37 -10.76 -6.45
CA VAL A 499 -12.96 -11.13 -5.16
C VAL A 499 -13.08 -9.88 -4.31
N LYS A 500 -14.24 -9.68 -3.69
CA LYS A 500 -14.45 -8.66 -2.65
C LYS A 500 -15.35 -9.22 -1.56
N PHE A 501 -14.96 -9.03 -0.29
CA PHE A 501 -15.89 -9.14 0.82
C PHE A 501 -15.69 -7.98 1.80
N ASP A 502 -16.78 -7.53 2.40
CA ASP A 502 -16.81 -6.44 3.36
C ASP A 502 -16.78 -6.98 4.79
N VAL A 503 -16.20 -6.20 5.69
CA VAL A 503 -16.05 -6.52 7.11
C VAL A 503 -16.74 -5.42 7.93
N TYR A 504 -17.70 -5.85 8.72
CA TYR A 504 -18.48 -4.99 9.61
C TYR A 504 -18.25 -5.36 11.07
N VAL A 505 -18.29 -4.36 11.95
CA VAL A 505 -18.19 -4.53 13.40
C VAL A 505 -19.42 -3.92 14.06
N ASP A 506 -20.14 -4.73 14.84
CA ASP A 506 -21.36 -4.37 15.58
C ASP A 506 -22.43 -3.62 14.75
N ASP A 507 -22.54 -3.95 13.46
CA ASP A 507 -23.75 -3.66 12.68
C ASP A 507 -24.96 -4.32 13.36
N THR A 508 -25.99 -3.53 13.61
CA THR A 508 -27.08 -3.88 14.53
C THR A 508 -28.49 -3.61 14.00
N ASP A 509 -28.63 -3.18 12.73
CA ASP A 509 -29.93 -2.94 12.07
C ASP A 509 -30.01 -3.60 10.68
N ALA A 510 -31.22 -3.67 10.13
CA ALA A 510 -31.48 -4.26 8.81
C ALA A 510 -31.25 -3.29 7.62
N GLY A 511 -30.57 -2.17 7.86
CA GLY A 511 -30.18 -1.22 6.81
C GLY A 511 -28.84 -1.60 6.19
N GLU A 512 -28.65 -1.33 4.91
CA GLU A 512 -27.36 -1.62 4.27
C GLU A 512 -26.30 -0.59 4.68
N VAL A 513 -25.36 -0.99 5.53
CA VAL A 513 -24.19 -0.19 5.94
C VAL A 513 -23.44 0.36 4.73
N LYS A 514 -22.94 1.59 4.82
CA LYS A 514 -22.21 2.31 3.78
C LYS A 514 -20.75 2.57 4.17
N PRO A 515 -19.87 2.87 3.20
CA PRO A 515 -18.48 3.21 3.49
C PRO A 515 -18.24 4.44 4.40
N ASP A 516 -19.24 5.28 4.68
CA ASP A 516 -19.14 6.39 5.63
C ASP A 516 -19.75 6.10 7.02
N ASP A 517 -20.33 4.92 7.23
CA ASP A 517 -20.73 4.43 8.54
C ASP A 517 -19.50 3.88 9.30
N SER A 518 -19.39 4.16 10.61
CA SER A 518 -18.28 3.65 11.43
C SER A 518 -18.29 2.12 11.55
N GLU A 519 -19.46 1.47 11.46
CA GLU A 519 -19.63 0.02 11.47
C GLU A 519 -18.89 -0.69 10.32
N PHE A 520 -18.60 -0.01 9.21
CA PHE A 520 -17.77 -0.54 8.12
C PHE A 520 -16.28 -0.42 8.49
N ALA A 521 -15.65 -1.54 8.82
CA ALA A 521 -14.21 -1.61 9.12
C ALA A 521 -13.34 -1.59 7.85
N GLY A 522 -13.89 -2.03 6.72
CA GLY A 522 -13.23 -2.09 5.41
C GLY A 522 -13.61 -3.35 4.65
N SER A 523 -12.81 -3.68 3.63
CA SER A 523 -13.03 -4.85 2.77
C SER A 523 -11.71 -5.58 2.51
N PHE A 524 -11.79 -6.84 2.13
CA PHE A 524 -10.76 -7.52 1.33
C PHE A 524 -11.08 -7.36 -0.16
N PHE A 525 -10.05 -7.11 -0.97
CA PHE A 525 -10.17 -7.00 -2.42
C PHE A 525 -9.01 -7.72 -3.13
N ASN A 526 -9.30 -8.49 -4.18
CA ASN A 526 -8.29 -9.05 -5.08
C ASN A 526 -8.51 -8.56 -6.52
N VAL A 527 -7.49 -7.92 -7.10
CA VAL A 527 -7.40 -7.72 -8.55
C VAL A 527 -6.99 -9.05 -9.19
N PRO A 528 -7.69 -9.51 -10.26
CA PRO A 528 -7.27 -10.65 -11.05
C PRO A 528 -5.78 -10.59 -11.45
N HIS A 529 -5.10 -11.74 -11.39
CA HIS A 529 -3.74 -11.92 -11.93
C HIS A 529 -3.46 -13.40 -12.24
N GLY A 530 -2.34 -13.66 -12.89
CA GLY A 530 -1.91 -14.98 -13.39
C GLY A 530 -1.85 -16.07 -12.33
N LYS A 531 -1.97 -17.32 -12.79
CA LYS A 531 -2.05 -18.54 -11.95
C LYS A 531 -0.71 -19.05 -11.43
N GLY A 532 0.35 -18.26 -11.55
CA GLY A 532 1.71 -18.70 -11.26
C GLY A 532 2.22 -19.79 -12.22
N ASN A 533 3.35 -20.39 -11.85
CA ASN A 533 4.19 -21.18 -12.74
C ASN A 533 3.62 -22.59 -13.01
N LYS A 534 3.56 -22.97 -14.29
CA LYS A 534 2.78 -24.14 -14.78
C LYS A 534 3.35 -25.51 -14.39
N LYS A 535 4.57 -25.58 -13.82
CA LYS A 535 5.37 -26.81 -13.66
C LYS A 535 4.74 -27.94 -12.83
N LYS A 536 3.66 -27.72 -12.07
CA LYS A 536 3.04 -28.76 -11.21
C LYS A 536 1.58 -29.11 -11.50
N GLY A 537 1.01 -28.63 -12.63
CA GLY A 537 -0.25 -29.15 -13.19
C GLY A 537 -1.51 -29.06 -12.32
N LYS A 538 -1.44 -28.42 -11.14
CA LYS A 538 -2.55 -28.17 -10.23
C LYS A 538 -2.57 -26.68 -9.86
N MET A 539 -3.75 -26.10 -9.97
CA MET A 539 -4.06 -24.74 -9.53
C MET A 539 -3.73 -24.60 -8.04
N GLN A 540 -2.77 -23.74 -7.70
CA GLN A 540 -2.47 -23.42 -6.31
C GLN A 540 -3.33 -22.22 -5.90
N ALA A 541 -4.25 -22.43 -4.95
CA ALA A 541 -5.01 -21.33 -4.37
C ALA A 541 -4.04 -20.38 -3.65
N MET A 542 -4.25 -19.07 -3.78
CA MET A 542 -3.57 -18.11 -2.93
C MET A 542 -4.15 -18.20 -1.53
N THR A 543 -3.28 -18.20 -0.52
CA THR A 543 -3.66 -17.94 0.88
C THR A 543 -3.05 -16.61 1.31
N THR A 544 -3.87 -15.74 1.91
CA THR A 544 -3.48 -14.41 2.41
C THR A 544 -4.27 -14.05 3.68
N THR A 545 -4.00 -12.87 4.24
CA THR A 545 -4.64 -12.37 5.47
C THR A 545 -5.05 -10.90 5.27
N LEU A 546 -6.24 -10.51 5.73
CA LEU A 546 -6.66 -9.11 5.80
C LEU A 546 -6.43 -8.60 7.24
N ARG A 547 -5.91 -7.38 7.37
CA ARG A 547 -5.75 -6.68 8.65
C ARG A 547 -6.40 -5.29 8.58
N LEU A 548 -7.23 -4.96 9.57
CA LEU A 548 -7.97 -3.70 9.66
C LEU A 548 -7.73 -3.07 11.04
N GLY A 549 -7.44 -1.77 11.09
CA GLY A 549 -7.30 -1.01 12.33
C GLY A 549 -8.68 -0.67 12.88
N ILE A 550 -9.03 -1.19 14.06
CA ILE A 550 -10.37 -1.03 14.63
C ILE A 550 -10.41 -0.10 15.86
N THR A 551 -9.30 0.47 16.31
CA THR A 551 -9.30 1.33 17.52
C THR A 551 -10.18 2.57 17.34
N ASP A 552 -10.12 3.24 16.19
CA ASP A 552 -10.98 4.41 15.90
C ASP A 552 -12.46 4.03 15.83
N LEU A 553 -12.75 2.87 15.24
CA LEU A 553 -14.08 2.30 15.11
C LEU A 553 -14.68 1.96 16.48
N LEU A 554 -13.90 1.34 17.36
CA LEU A 554 -14.31 0.97 18.72
C LEU A 554 -14.64 2.21 19.57
N GLU A 555 -13.92 3.32 19.36
CA GLU A 555 -14.22 4.63 19.96
C GLU A 555 -15.54 5.20 19.42
N ASP A 556 -15.69 5.26 18.10
CA ASP A 556 -16.87 5.82 17.43
C ASP A 556 -18.15 5.09 17.89
N LEU A 557 -18.13 3.76 17.88
CA LEU A 557 -19.26 2.90 18.26
C LEU A 557 -19.44 2.74 19.78
N LYS A 558 -18.57 3.34 20.61
CA LYS A 558 -18.60 3.23 22.09
C LYS A 558 -18.56 1.77 22.55
N LEU A 559 -17.55 1.05 22.07
CA LEU A 559 -17.27 -0.36 22.33
C LEU A 559 -15.99 -0.57 23.16
N ASP A 560 -15.29 0.51 23.55
CA ASP A 560 -14.04 0.44 24.31
C ASP A 560 -14.08 -0.47 25.53
N ASP A 561 -15.18 -0.46 26.28
CA ASP A 561 -15.40 -1.25 27.50
C ASP A 561 -16.06 -2.63 27.24
N ASP A 562 -16.53 -2.90 26.02
CA ASP A 562 -17.16 -4.17 25.66
C ASP A 562 -16.08 -5.26 25.50
N ASP A 563 -16.21 -6.38 26.20
CA ASP A 563 -15.28 -7.52 26.20
C ASP A 563 -15.38 -8.41 24.97
N GLU A 564 -16.53 -8.36 24.30
CA GLU A 564 -16.82 -9.02 23.04
C GLU A 564 -17.35 -8.00 22.02
N ILE A 565 -17.08 -8.21 20.73
CA ILE A 565 -17.69 -7.52 19.59
C ILE A 565 -18.25 -8.52 18.58
N LEU A 566 -19.29 -8.13 17.83
CA LEU A 566 -19.77 -8.93 16.71
C LEU A 566 -19.06 -8.51 15.42
N VAL A 567 -18.49 -9.47 14.70
CA VAL A 567 -17.90 -9.25 13.36
C VAL A 567 -18.74 -9.96 12.32
N THR A 568 -19.03 -9.27 11.22
CA THR A 568 -19.80 -9.81 10.09
C THR A 568 -19.02 -9.65 8.78
N LEU A 569 -18.90 -10.75 8.05
CA LEU A 569 -18.30 -10.81 6.72
C LEU A 569 -19.43 -10.90 5.67
N ILE A 570 -19.42 -10.04 4.65
CA ILE A 570 -20.40 -10.06 3.56
C ILE A 570 -19.69 -10.19 2.21
N PRO A 571 -19.85 -11.30 1.47
CA PRO A 571 -19.25 -11.46 0.16
C PRO A 571 -19.98 -10.59 -0.87
N ARG A 572 -19.24 -9.71 -1.56
CA ARG A 572 -19.74 -8.82 -2.61
C ARG A 572 -19.43 -9.41 -3.99
N LYS A 573 -18.14 -9.56 -4.31
CA LYS A 573 -17.65 -10.15 -5.57
C LYS A 573 -17.01 -11.51 -5.32
N GLY A 574 -17.27 -12.48 -6.19
CA GLY A 574 -16.78 -13.85 -6.02
C GLY A 574 -17.45 -14.65 -4.90
N LYS A 575 -18.77 -14.45 -4.68
CA LYS A 575 -19.57 -15.23 -3.70
C LYS A 575 -19.32 -16.73 -3.85
N GLY A 576 -18.89 -17.38 -2.76
CA GLY A 576 -18.57 -18.81 -2.73
C GLY A 576 -17.21 -19.21 -3.32
N LYS A 577 -16.40 -18.25 -3.82
CA LYS A 577 -15.04 -18.49 -4.33
C LYS A 577 -13.93 -18.23 -3.31
N VAL A 578 -14.30 -17.86 -2.08
CA VAL A 578 -13.39 -17.56 -0.98
C VAL A 578 -13.66 -18.51 0.16
N LYS A 579 -12.61 -19.08 0.72
CA LYS A 579 -12.62 -19.77 2.01
C LYS A 579 -11.85 -18.94 3.03
N ILE A 580 -12.35 -18.89 4.26
CA ILE A 580 -11.75 -18.14 5.38
C ILE A 580 -11.31 -19.16 6.43
N GLY A 581 -10.07 -19.07 6.90
CA GLY A 581 -9.49 -19.93 7.93
C GLY A 581 -9.88 -19.55 9.35
N GLY A 582 -10.08 -18.26 9.62
CA GLY A 582 -10.56 -17.76 10.90
C GLY A 582 -10.67 -16.23 10.97
N VAL A 583 -11.18 -15.71 12.08
CA VAL A 583 -11.15 -14.27 12.39
C VAL A 583 -10.72 -14.10 13.85
N ARG A 584 -9.83 -13.15 14.12
CA ARG A 584 -9.26 -12.89 15.45
C ARG A 584 -8.94 -11.40 15.62
N ILE A 585 -8.72 -10.98 16.86
CA ILE A 585 -8.28 -9.62 17.19
C ILE A 585 -6.91 -9.71 17.82
N GLU A 586 -5.97 -8.85 17.41
CA GLU A 586 -4.65 -8.70 18.00
C GLU A 586 -4.38 -7.25 18.40
N ILE A 587 -3.30 -7.05 19.16
CA ILE A 587 -2.78 -5.72 19.50
C ILE A 587 -1.36 -5.67 18.95
N SER A 588 -1.12 -4.82 17.96
CA SER A 588 0.17 -4.66 17.27
C SER A 588 0.77 -3.29 17.57
N SER A 589 2.08 -3.12 17.40
CA SER A 589 2.82 -1.86 17.63
C SER A 589 3.53 -1.39 16.36
#